data_AF-A0A661DS30-F1
#
_entry.id   AF-A0A661DS30-F1
#
_cell.length_a   1.000
_cell.length_b   1.000
_cell.length_c   1.000
_cell.angle_alpha   90.00
_cell.angle_beta   90.00
_cell.angle_gamma   90.00
#
_symmetry.space_group_name_H-M   'P 1'
#
loop_
_entity.id
_entity.type
_entity.pdbx_description
1 polymer ?
#
loop_
_entity_poly.entity_id
_entity_poly.type
_entity_poly.pdbx_seq_one_letter_code
_entity_poly.pdbx_strand_id
1 'polypeptide(L)' 'MAVALEGVKAKKRKQPDGMVTVRIDPATGLLAGSGQSDAVFETFREEYVPQQSSDSLGSTGSAGAVDGATEQLF' A
#
# COMPACT_ATOMS: atom_id res chain seq x y z
N MET A 1 -21.56 -17.26 -21.27
CA MET A 1 -21.29 -18.25 -20.20
C MET A 1 -22.45 -18.44 -19.21
N ALA A 2 -23.56 -17.69 -19.32
CA ALA A 2 -24.67 -17.76 -18.36
C ALA A 2 -25.36 -19.14 -18.28
N VAL A 3 -25.63 -19.78 -19.42
CA VAL A 3 -26.38 -21.05 -19.49
C VAL A 3 -25.63 -22.24 -18.85
N ALA A 4 -24.30 -22.28 -18.94
CA ALA A 4 -23.49 -23.40 -18.45
C ALA A 4 -23.32 -23.43 -16.92
N LEU A 5 -23.57 -22.31 -16.24
CA LEU A 5 -23.46 -22.18 -14.79
C LEU A 5 -24.82 -22.13 -14.09
N GLU A 6 -25.92 -22.25 -14.86
CA GLU A 6 -27.28 -22.27 -14.31
C GLU A 6 -27.44 -23.48 -13.37
N GLY A 7 -27.88 -23.23 -12.14
CA GLY A 7 -28.00 -24.27 -11.09
C GLY A 7 -26.70 -24.65 -10.38
N VAL A 8 -25.53 -24.18 -10.82
CA VAL A 8 -24.26 -24.44 -10.16
C VAL A 8 -24.06 -23.49 -8.99
N LYS A 9 -23.99 -24.03 -7.76
CA LYS A 9 -23.71 -23.22 -6.57
C LYS A 9 -22.32 -22.59 -6.65
N ALA A 10 -22.24 -21.30 -6.33
CA ALA A 10 -20.97 -20.63 -6.18
C ALA A 10 -20.12 -21.32 -5.09
N LYS A 11 -18.94 -21.81 -5.47
CA LYS A 11 -17.98 -22.42 -4.55
C LYS A 11 -16.78 -21.48 -4.40
N LYS A 12 -16.57 -20.96 -3.20
CA LYS A 12 -15.34 -20.22 -2.88
C LYS A 12 -14.16 -21.18 -2.95
N ARG A 13 -13.10 -20.79 -3.65
CA ARG A 13 -11.82 -21.52 -3.60
C ARG A 13 -11.22 -21.32 -2.22
N LYS A 14 -10.61 -22.38 -1.68
CA LYS A 14 -9.82 -22.27 -0.46
C LYS A 14 -8.59 -21.42 -0.78
N GLN A 15 -8.35 -20.41 0.04
CA GLN A 15 -7.15 -19.59 -0.07
C GLN A 15 -5.94 -20.46 0.29
N PRO A 16 -4.86 -20.41 -0.51
CA PRO A 16 -3.59 -21.02 -0.14
C PRO A 16 -3.06 -20.46 1.18
N ASP A 17 -2.18 -21.24 1.82
CA ASP A 17 -1.42 -20.75 2.97
C ASP A 17 -0.41 -19.65 2.56
N GLY A 18 0.11 -18.89 3.51
CA GLY A 18 1.06 -17.80 3.26
C GLY A 18 0.46 -16.60 2.50
N MET A 19 -0.86 -16.46 2.52
CA MET A 19 -1.56 -15.31 1.95
C MET A 19 -1.90 -14.30 3.05
N VAL A 20 -1.53 -13.05 2.82
CA VAL A 20 -1.77 -11.94 3.75
C VAL A 20 -2.50 -10.81 3.03
N THR A 21 -3.36 -10.10 3.76
CA THR A 21 -4.12 -8.97 3.21
C THR A 21 -3.68 -7.70 3.91
N VAL A 22 -3.23 -6.71 3.12
CA VAL A 22 -2.66 -5.45 3.64
C VAL A 22 -3.33 -4.25 2.97
N ARG A 23 -3.18 -3.07 3.58
CA ARG A 23 -3.68 -1.81 3.00
C ARG A 23 -2.61 -1.20 2.09
N ILE A 24 -2.99 -0.94 0.84
CA ILE A 24 -2.12 -0.45 -0.22
C ILE A 24 -2.67 0.86 -0.79
N ASP A 25 -1.78 1.77 -1.15
CA ASP A 25 -2.08 2.94 -1.96
C ASP A 25 -2.29 2.49 -3.42
N PRO A 26 -3.49 2.66 -3.99
CA PRO A 26 -3.81 2.16 -5.33
C PRO A 26 -3.02 2.86 -6.45
N ALA A 27 -2.45 4.04 -6.21
CA ALA A 27 -1.66 4.77 -7.19
C ALA A 27 -0.19 4.32 -7.22
N THR A 28 0.38 3.95 -6.07
CA THR A 28 1.81 3.63 -5.94
C THR A 28 2.10 2.16 -5.71
N GLY A 29 1.13 1.37 -5.24
CA GLY A 29 1.33 -0.03 -4.85
C GLY A 29 2.09 -0.21 -3.54
N LEU A 30 2.38 0.87 -2.81
CA LEU A 30 3.07 0.84 -1.52
C LEU A 30 2.09 0.69 -0.35
N LEU A 31 2.61 0.37 0.84
CA LEU A 31 1.77 0.34 2.03
C LEU A 31 1.11 1.70 2.25
N ALA A 32 -0.21 1.69 2.43
CA ALA A 32 -0.95 2.90 2.73
C ALA A 32 -0.65 3.36 4.17
N GLY A 33 -0.34 4.64 4.33
CA GLY A 33 -0.25 5.25 5.66
C GLY A 33 -1.59 5.19 6.41
N SER A 34 -1.55 5.23 7.74
CA SER A 34 -2.73 5.05 8.60
C SER A 34 -3.88 6.04 8.29
N GLY A 35 -3.56 7.23 7.80
CA GLY A 35 -4.53 8.29 7.44
C GLY A 35 -4.90 8.37 5.94
N GLN A 36 -4.32 7.52 5.08
CA GLN A 36 -4.67 7.49 3.66
C GLN A 36 -6.12 7.04 3.48
N SER A 37 -6.96 7.94 2.96
CA SER A 37 -8.41 7.70 2.80
C SER A 37 -8.74 6.84 1.58
N ASP A 38 -7.89 6.87 0.54
CA ASP A 38 -8.07 6.12 -0.71
C ASP A 38 -7.41 4.72 -0.68
N ALA A 39 -6.99 4.27 0.50
CA ALA A 39 -6.31 2.98 0.64
C ALA A 39 -7.23 1.80 0.34
N VAL A 40 -6.74 0.84 -0.44
CA VAL A 40 -7.46 -0.39 -0.78
C VAL A 40 -6.85 -1.60 -0.06
N PHE A 41 -7.64 -2.67 0.11
CA PHE A 41 -7.12 -3.94 0.61
C PHE A 41 -6.74 -4.83 -0.57
N GLU A 42 -5.54 -5.38 -0.53
CA GLU A 42 -5.03 -6.30 -1.54
C GLU A 42 -4.38 -7.51 -0.86
N THR A 43 -4.53 -8.68 -1.49
CA THR A 43 -3.99 -9.94 -0.96
C THR A 43 -2.70 -10.31 -1.69
N PHE A 44 -1.64 -10.54 -0.92
CA PHE A 44 -0.33 -10.94 -1.44
C PHE A 44 0.11 -12.26 -0.84
N ARG A 45 1.10 -12.87 -1.48
CA ARG A 45 1.95 -13.84 -0.79
C ARG A 45 2.83 -13.07 0.19
N GLU A 46 3.06 -13.63 1.36
CA GLU A 46 3.82 -13.00 2.43
C GLU A 46 5.19 -12.46 1.96
N GLU A 47 5.89 -13.19 1.08
CA GLU A 47 7.20 -12.81 0.54
C GLU A 47 7.18 -11.59 -0.41
N TYR A 48 6.02 -11.21 -0.94
CA TYR A 48 5.87 -10.12 -1.92
C TYR A 48 5.15 -8.90 -1.35
N VAL A 49 4.91 -8.85 -0.04
CA VAL A 49 4.32 -7.68 0.59
C VAL A 49 5.28 -6.49 0.46
N PRO A 50 4.82 -5.33 -0.03
CA PRO A 50 5.62 -4.11 -0.05
C PRO A 50 6.10 -3.77 1.37
N GLN A 51 7.38 -3.47 1.54
CA GLN A 51 7.95 -3.09 2.83
C GLN A 51 8.01 -1.57 3.05
N GLN A 52 7.78 -0.79 2.00
CA GLN A 52 7.83 0.67 2.03
C GLN A 52 6.44 1.27 2.14
N SER A 53 6.34 2.39 2.85
CA SER A 53 5.11 3.16 3.00
C SER A 53 5.05 4.30 1.98
N SER A 54 3.85 4.56 1.47
CA SER A 54 3.54 5.72 0.62
C SER A 54 3.83 7.06 1.32
N ASP A 55 3.71 7.12 2.65
CA ASP A 55 4.02 8.30 3.47
C ASP A 55 5.49 8.76 3.31
N SER A 56 6.41 7.80 3.16
CA SER A 56 7.83 8.06 2.93
C SER A 56 8.10 8.77 1.60
N LEU A 57 7.24 8.55 0.61
CA LEU A 57 7.30 9.21 -0.70
C LEU A 57 6.73 10.64 -0.64
N GLY A 58 5.75 10.89 0.24
CA GLY A 58 5.13 12.20 0.46
C GLY A 58 5.95 13.17 1.32
N SER A 59 6.95 12.69 2.05
CA SER A 59 7.83 13.53 2.90
C SER A 59 9.04 14.15 2.16
N THR A 60 9.05 14.20 0.82
CA THR A 60 10.03 14.96 0.03
C THR A 60 9.39 16.21 -0.58
N GLY A 61 8.87 17.08 0.29
CA GLY A 61 8.13 18.28 -0.10
C GLY A 61 8.27 19.47 0.86
N SER A 62 9.37 19.56 1.63
CA SER A 62 9.75 20.79 2.32
C SER A 62 11.23 21.06 2.14
N ALA A 63 11.60 21.41 0.91
CA ALA A 63 12.83 22.12 0.59
C ALA A 63 12.42 23.57 0.33
N GLY A 64 12.56 24.44 1.34
CA GLY A 64 12.17 25.85 1.20
C GLY A 64 12.17 26.68 2.48
N ALA A 65 13.25 26.65 3.26
CA ALA A 65 13.60 27.77 4.15
C ALA A 65 15.13 27.78 4.35
N VAL A 66 15.84 28.33 3.36
CA VAL A 66 17.16 28.89 3.59
C VAL A 66 16.94 30.30 4.16
N ASP A 67 17.23 30.50 5.44
CA ASP A 67 17.69 31.79 5.99
C ASP A 67 18.21 31.58 7.42
N GLY A 68 19.35 32.20 7.74
CA GLY A 68 19.83 32.32 9.12
C GLY A 68 21.20 31.71 9.39
N ALA A 69 22.24 32.39 8.91
CA ALA A 69 23.61 32.24 9.40
C ALA A 69 23.70 32.39 10.93
N THR A 70 24.51 31.57 11.60
CA THR A 70 25.48 31.97 12.65
C THR A 70 26.42 30.80 13.00
N GLU A 71 27.67 30.90 12.54
CA GLU A 71 28.91 30.74 13.33
C GLU A 71 29.07 29.50 14.22
N GLN A 72 29.73 28.47 13.69
CA GLN A 72 30.49 27.51 14.50
C GLN A 72 31.87 28.12 14.75
N LEU A 73 32.01 28.69 15.95
CA LEU A 73 33.26 29.19 16.52
C LEU A 73 34.28 28.04 16.60
N PHE A 74 35.47 28.27 16.07
CA PHE A 74 36.65 27.40 16.18
C PHE A 74 37.02 27.12 17.64
#